data_AF-A0A087FWE0-F1
#
_entry.id   AF-A0A087FWE0-F1
#
_cell.length_a   1.000
_cell.length_b   1.000
_cell.length_c   1.000
_cell.angle_alpha   90.00
_cell.angle_beta   90.00
_cell.angle_gamma   90.00
#
_symmetry.space_group_name_H-M   'P 1'
#
loop_
_entity.id
_entity.type
_entity.pdbx_description
1 polymer ?
#
loop_
_entity_poly.entity_id
_entity_poly.type
_entity_poly.pdbx_seq_one_letter_code
_entity_poly.pdbx_strand_id
1 'polypeptide(L)'
;LVHDTAWQPVPPEEFDSSPVLRKAIIFGYGPIRPWLSIAHWVNWHFNLKKFRASEVNRVKISLACVFAFMAVGWPLIIYKVGILGWVKFWLMPW
;
A
#
# COMPACT_ATOMS: atom_id res chain seq x y z
N LEU A 1 -9.84 -13.58 7.14
CA LEU A 1 -10.39 -12.24 7.44
C LEU A 1 -11.17 -11.77 6.20
N VAL A 2 -12.34 -11.17 6.37
CA VAL A 2 -13.19 -10.60 5.28
C VAL A 2 -13.80 -9.25 5.73
N HIS A 3 -13.45 -8.77 6.93
CA HIS A 3 -13.94 -7.51 7.51
C HIS A 3 -12.86 -6.45 7.74
N ASP A 4 -11.60 -6.85 7.87
CA ASP A 4 -10.43 -5.96 7.99
C ASP A 4 -9.55 -6.12 6.75
N THR A 5 -9.49 -5.08 5.92
CA THR A 5 -8.70 -5.06 4.69
C THR A 5 -7.24 -4.68 4.93
N ALA A 6 -6.87 -4.25 6.15
CA ALA A 6 -5.51 -3.82 6.46
C ALA A 6 -4.51 -4.98 6.48
N TRP A 7 -4.91 -6.11 7.04
CA TRP A 7 -4.02 -7.25 7.26
C TRP A 7 -4.47 -8.50 6.52
N GLN A 8 -5.09 -8.31 5.36
CA GLN A 8 -5.64 -9.43 4.60
C GLN A 8 -4.52 -10.32 4.01
N PRO A 9 -4.35 -11.55 4.50
CA PRO A 9 -3.33 -12.44 3.96
C PRO A 9 -3.73 -12.94 2.57
N VAL A 10 -2.74 -13.42 1.80
CA VAL A 10 -3.02 -14.18 0.57
C VAL A 10 -3.76 -15.47 0.96
N PRO A 11 -4.94 -15.76 0.39
CA PRO A 11 -5.68 -16.99 0.67
C PRO A 11 -4.87 -18.24 0.28
N PRO A 12 -4.96 -19.35 1.05
CA PRO A 12 -4.29 -20.60 0.69
C PRO A 12 -4.63 -21.10 -0.71
N GLU A 13 -5.89 -20.92 -1.14
CA GLU A 13 -6.37 -21.35 -2.44
C GLU A 13 -5.68 -20.59 -3.58
N GLU A 14 -5.42 -19.29 -3.39
CA GLU A 14 -4.68 -18.47 -4.34
C GLU A 14 -3.18 -18.79 -4.29
N PHE A 15 -2.63 -19.00 -3.10
CA PHE A 15 -1.22 -19.33 -2.90
C PHE A 15 -0.83 -20.67 -3.54
N ASP A 16 -1.68 -21.69 -3.42
CA ASP A 16 -1.43 -23.03 -3.95
C ASP A 16 -1.99 -23.23 -5.38
N SER A 17 -2.64 -22.21 -5.96
CA SER A 17 -3.22 -22.27 -7.31
C SER A 17 -2.20 -22.50 -8.43
N SER A 18 -0.95 -22.04 -8.24
CA SER A 18 0.11 -22.16 -9.25
C SER A 18 1.50 -22.22 -8.61
N PRO A 19 2.37 -23.17 -9.00
CA PRO A 19 3.74 -23.23 -8.53
C PRO A 19 4.56 -21.96 -8.82
N VAL A 20 4.24 -21.27 -9.93
CA VAL A 20 4.91 -20.02 -10.32
C VAL A 20 4.46 -18.89 -9.41
N LEU A 21 3.15 -18.75 -9.20
CA LEU A 21 2.59 -17.71 -8.31
C LEU A 21 3.09 -17.90 -6.88
N ARG A 22 3.08 -19.14 -6.37
CA ARG A 22 3.63 -19.50 -5.07
C ARG A 22 5.07 -19.04 -4.90
N LYS A 23 5.94 -19.35 -5.87
CA LYS A 23 7.35 -18.91 -5.85
C LYS A 23 7.48 -17.39 -5.92
N ALA A 24 6.66 -16.73 -6.74
CA ALA A 24 6.66 -15.27 -6.86
C ALA A 24 6.24 -14.61 -5.54
N ILE A 25 5.23 -15.14 -4.85
CA ILE A 25 4.80 -14.68 -3.53
C ILE A 25 5.93 -14.88 -2.52
N ILE A 26 6.50 -16.09 -2.43
CA ILE A 26 7.62 -16.38 -1.50
C ILE A 26 8.80 -15.42 -1.73
N PHE A 27 9.22 -15.23 -2.98
CA PHE A 27 10.27 -14.28 -3.33
C PHE A 27 9.86 -12.84 -3.00
N GLY A 28 8.61 -12.51 -3.28
CA GLY A 28 8.05 -11.20 -3.02
C GLY A 28 8.06 -10.82 -1.53
N TYR A 29 7.76 -11.77 -0.65
CA TYR A 29 7.80 -11.57 0.81
C TYR A 29 9.22 -11.52 1.39
N GLY A 30 10.25 -11.78 0.57
CA GLY A 30 11.67 -11.63 0.90
C GLY A 30 12.25 -10.30 0.42
N PRO A 31 13.21 -10.29 -0.54
CA PRO A 31 14.01 -9.11 -0.90
C PRO A 31 13.21 -7.92 -1.45
N ILE A 32 12.03 -8.15 -2.04
CA ILE A 32 11.20 -7.09 -2.63
C ILE A 32 9.93 -6.83 -1.81
N ARG A 33 9.94 -7.19 -0.52
CA ARG A 33 8.81 -7.02 0.39
C ARG A 33 8.19 -5.61 0.40
N PRO A 34 8.97 -4.50 0.30
CA PRO A 34 8.37 -3.17 0.19
C PRO A 34 7.43 -3.04 -1.01
N TRP A 35 7.79 -3.63 -2.15
CA TRP A 35 6.96 -3.61 -3.36
C TRP A 35 5.69 -4.45 -3.21
N LEU A 36 5.77 -5.62 -2.56
CA LEU A 36 4.56 -6.38 -2.22
C LEU A 36 3.67 -5.63 -1.22
N SER A 37 4.25 -4.88 -0.29
CA SER A 37 3.47 -4.03 0.62
C SER A 37 2.71 -2.95 -0.16
N ILE A 38 3.34 -2.32 -1.15
CA ILE A 38 2.68 -1.34 -2.03
C ILE A 38 1.56 -2.02 -2.83
N ALA A 39 1.82 -3.18 -3.42
CA ALA A 39 0.81 -3.93 -4.17
C ALA A 39 -0.40 -4.33 -3.30
N HIS A 40 -0.15 -4.76 -2.06
CA HIS A 40 -1.19 -5.03 -1.07
C HIS A 40 -2.05 -3.79 -0.81
N TRP A 41 -1.42 -2.64 -0.58
CA TRP A 41 -2.13 -1.38 -0.37
C TRP A 41 -2.98 -0.99 -1.58
N VAL A 42 -2.43 -1.05 -2.79
CA VAL A 42 -3.18 -0.71 -4.01
C VAL A 42 -4.39 -1.62 -4.16
N ASN A 43 -4.25 -2.92 -3.91
CA ASN A 43 -5.33 -3.89 -4.06
C ASN A 43 -6.40 -3.81 -2.97
N TRP A 44 -6.02 -3.54 -1.71
CA TRP A 44 -6.94 -3.62 -0.55
C TRP A 44 -7.37 -2.26 0.00
N HIS A 45 -6.52 -1.23 -0.08
CA HIS A 45 -6.79 0.09 0.48
C HIS A 45 -7.24 1.11 -0.56
N PHE A 46 -6.70 1.06 -1.78
CA PHE A 46 -7.08 1.98 -2.85
C PHE A 46 -8.21 1.45 -3.75
N ASN A 47 -8.61 0.18 -3.59
CA ASN A 47 -9.67 -0.40 -4.39
C ASN A 47 -11.04 -0.24 -3.71
N LEU A 48 -11.80 0.78 -4.12
CA LEU A 48 -13.13 1.07 -3.58
C LEU A 48 -14.14 -0.10 -3.71
N LYS A 49 -13.92 -1.03 -4.66
CA LYS A 49 -14.81 -2.19 -4.86
C LYS A 49 -14.70 -3.23 -3.73
N LYS A 50 -13.66 -3.15 -2.89
CA LYS A 50 -13.44 -4.07 -1.76
C LYS A 50 -14.13 -3.60 -0.47
N PHE A 51 -14.68 -2.39 -0.45
CA PHE A 51 -15.33 -1.81 0.73
C PHE A 51 -16.85 -2.01 0.69
N ARG A 52 -17.47 -2.06 1.88
CA ARG A 52 -18.93 -2.06 1.99
C ARG A 52 -19.47 -0.72 1.50
N ALA A 53 -20.66 -0.71 0.88
CA ALA A 53 -21.28 0.50 0.35
C ALA A 53 -21.40 1.62 1.41
N SER A 54 -21.67 1.26 2.67
CA SER A 54 -21.75 2.20 3.80
C SER A 54 -20.43 2.88 4.17
N GLU A 55 -19.29 2.34 3.73
CA GLU A 55 -17.95 2.81 4.09
C GLU A 55 -17.28 3.61 2.98
N VAL A 56 -17.71 3.41 1.73
CA VAL A 56 -17.08 4.01 0.54
C VAL A 56 -16.92 5.54 0.67
N ASN A 57 -17.91 6.25 1.21
CA ASN A 57 -17.81 7.70 1.38
C ASN A 57 -16.72 8.10 2.37
N ARG A 58 -16.55 7.36 3.47
CA ARG A 58 -15.48 7.62 4.46
C ARG A 58 -14.11 7.32 3.85
N VAL A 59 -14.00 6.23 3.10
CA VAL A 59 -12.76 5.84 2.42
C VAL A 59 -12.37 6.88 1.38
N LYS A 60 -13.31 7.40 0.58
CA LYS A 60 -13.03 8.48 -0.38
C LYS A 60 -12.44 9.73 0.28
N ILE A 61 -12.95 10.11 1.45
CA ILE A 61 -12.40 11.24 2.23
C ILE A 61 -10.96 10.93 2.64
N SER A 62 -10.71 9.75 3.21
CA SER A 62 -9.36 9.34 3.61
C SER A 62 -8.38 9.34 2.43
N LEU A 63 -8.78 8.77 1.29
CA LEU A 63 -7.98 8.77 0.06
C LEU A 63 -7.73 10.19 -0.45
N ALA A 64 -8.73 11.07 -0.40
CA ALA A 64 -8.57 12.47 -0.77
C ALA A 64 -7.52 13.16 0.12
N CYS A 65 -7.52 12.90 1.43
CA CYS A 65 -6.48 13.40 2.35
C CYS A 65 -5.09 12.87 2.00
N VAL A 66 -4.96 11.57 1.67
CA VAL A 66 -3.69 10.96 1.26
C VAL A 66 -3.16 11.64 -0.01
N PHE A 67 -4.00 11.79 -1.04
CA PHE A 67 -3.59 12.43 -2.29
C PHE A 67 -3.31 13.92 -2.11
N ALA A 68 -4.05 14.63 -1.26
CA ALA A 68 -3.76 16.02 -0.92
C ALA A 68 -2.39 16.16 -0.24
N PHE A 69 -2.07 15.27 0.71
CA PHE A 69 -0.74 15.25 1.32
C PHE A 69 0.37 14.93 0.31
N MET A 70 0.14 13.99 -0.62
CA MET A 70 1.12 13.71 -1.68
C MET A 70 1.31 14.93 -2.61
N ALA A 71 0.23 15.60 -2.98
CA ALA A 71 0.28 16.75 -3.89
C ALA A 71 0.90 18.01 -3.26
N VAL A 72 0.80 18.18 -1.94
CA VAL A 72 1.27 19.38 -1.23
C VAL A 72 2.49 19.09 -0.36
N GLY A 73 2.39 18.08 0.52
CA GLY A 73 3.43 17.71 1.47
C GLY A 73 4.71 17.24 0.80
N TRP A 74 4.64 16.38 -0.23
CA TRP A 74 5.87 15.92 -0.91
C TRP A 74 6.62 17.07 -1.60
N PRO A 75 5.99 17.94 -2.43
CA PRO A 75 6.68 19.10 -2.98
C PRO A 75 7.23 20.03 -1.91
N LEU A 76 6.51 20.25 -0.81
CA LEU A 76 7.01 21.11 0.29
C LEU A 76 8.25 20.51 0.96
N ILE A 77 8.29 19.20 1.22
CA ILE A 77 9.47 18.53 1.79
C ILE A 77 10.65 18.69 0.83
N ILE A 78 10.44 18.43 -0.46
CA ILE A 78 11.49 18.57 -1.49
C ILE A 78 11.96 20.03 -1.57
N TYR A 79 11.03 20.99 -1.55
CA TYR A 79 11.35 22.41 -1.62
C TYR A 79 12.14 22.91 -0.39
N LYS A 80 11.83 22.40 0.81
CA LYS A 80 12.46 22.86 2.06
C LYS A 80 13.74 22.13 2.42
N VAL A 81 13.83 20.84 2.13
CA VAL A 81 14.91 19.95 2.61
C VAL A 81 15.66 19.28 1.46
N GLY A 82 15.22 19.48 0.21
CA GLY A 82 15.79 18.85 -0.96
C GLY A 82 15.34 17.40 -1.15
N ILE A 83 15.70 16.82 -2.30
CA ILE A 83 15.39 15.43 -2.65
C ILE A 83 16.00 14.45 -1.64
N LEU A 84 17.22 14.70 -1.17
CA LEU A 84 17.87 13.85 -0.16
C LEU A 84 17.15 13.88 1.18
N GLY A 85 16.58 15.03 1.57
CA GLY A 85 15.73 15.13 2.75
C GLY A 85 14.46 14.31 2.63
N TRP A 86 13.83 14.33 1.45
CA TRP A 86 12.67 13.50 1.14
C TRP A 86 13.01 12.00 1.19
N VAL A 87 14.14 11.58 0.59
CA VAL A 87 14.62 10.18 0.64
C VAL A 87 14.88 9.75 2.08
N LYS A 88 15.58 10.58 2.86
CA LYS A 88 15.86 10.30 4.28
C LYS A 88 14.58 10.11 5.09
N PHE A 89 13.58 10.98 4.88
CA PHE A 89 12.32 10.93 5.62
C PHE A 89 11.61 9.57 5.50
N TRP A 90 11.69 8.92 4.33
CA TRP A 90 10.98 7.65 4.08
C TRP A 90 11.82 6.40 4.24
N LEU A 91 13.12 6.46 3.95
CA LEU A 91 13.95 5.26 3.77
C LEU A 91 15.07 5.10 4.80
N MET A 92 15.27 6.09 5.68
CA MET A 92 16.26 6.00 6.77
C MET A 92 15.56 5.78 8.11
N PRO A 93 16.15 5.00 9.03
CA PRO A 93 15.64 4.88 10.39
C PRO A 93 15.65 6.25 11.07
N TRP A 94 14.54 6.54 11.75
CA TRP A 94 14.30 7.75 12.53
C TRP A 94 14.94 7.69 13.91
#